data_AF-A0A7Y5G4L9-F1
#
_entry.id   AF-A0A7Y5G4L9-F1
#
_cell.length_a   1.000
_cell.length_b   1.000
_cell.length_c   1.000
_cell.angle_alpha   90.00
_cell.angle_beta   90.00
_cell.angle_gamma   90.00
#
_symmetry.space_group_name_H-M   'P 1'
#
loop_
_entity.id
_entity.type
_entity.pdbx_description
1 polymer ?
#
loop_
_entity_poly.entity_id
_entity_poly.type
_entity_poly.pdbx_seq_one_letter_code
_entity_poly.pdbx_strand_id
1 'polypeptide(L)'
;AAAEVFRNSHPQIGLWAMPDSEPLEGAFPKNHAARGETSFQLLFKPELVDLSQLPAERVATLEDDGVWGEDPRRASSAEGAKMLQVFLENAVPKICRLLEEYTR
;
A
#
# COMPACT_ATOMS: atom_id res chain seq x y z
N ALA A 1 -22.63 -1.21 1.16
CA ALA A 1 -21.45 -0.67 1.92
C ALA A 1 -21.31 0.84 1.68
N ALA A 2 -20.51 1.59 2.44
CA ALA A 2 -20.41 3.07 2.31
C ALA A 2 -20.17 3.57 0.87
N ALA A 3 -19.33 2.89 0.09
CA ALA A 3 -19.08 3.20 -1.32
C ALA A 3 -20.31 3.06 -2.22
N GLU A 4 -21.21 2.12 -1.91
CA GLU A 4 -22.46 1.90 -2.65
C GLU A 4 -23.47 3.00 -2.37
N VAL A 5 -23.62 3.39 -1.09
CA VAL A 5 -24.44 4.54 -0.69
C VAL A 5 -23.95 5.80 -1.40
N PHE A 6 -22.63 6.03 -1.41
CA PHE A 6 -22.04 7.18 -2.09
C PHE A 6 -22.36 7.19 -3.60
N ARG A 7 -22.15 6.07 -4.30
CA ARG A 7 -22.44 5.97 -5.75
C ARG A 7 -23.91 6.21 -6.07
N ASN A 8 -24.82 5.67 -5.26
CA ASN A 8 -26.26 5.85 -5.48
C ASN A 8 -26.69 7.31 -5.25
N SER A 9 -26.07 8.02 -4.31
CA SER A 9 -26.36 9.43 -4.04
C SER A 9 -25.61 10.41 -4.95
N HIS A 10 -24.52 9.99 -5.59
CA HIS A 10 -23.68 10.83 -6.45
C HIS A 10 -23.33 10.09 -7.76
N PRO A 11 -24.32 9.76 -8.61
CA PRO A 11 -24.10 8.98 -9.83
C PRO A 11 -23.18 9.68 -10.85
N GLN A 12 -22.95 10.98 -10.70
CA GLN A 12 -22.05 11.79 -11.52
C GLN A 12 -20.59 11.78 -11.04
N ILE A 13 -20.26 11.10 -9.94
CA ILE A 13 -18.90 11.05 -9.40
C ILE A 13 -18.31 9.65 -9.56
N GLY A 14 -17.16 9.57 -10.24
CA GLY A 14 -16.36 8.35 -10.29
C GLY A 14 -15.76 8.02 -8.94
N LEU A 15 -16.05 6.83 -8.41
CA LEU A 15 -15.52 6.36 -7.12
C LEU A 15 -14.73 5.07 -7.27
N TRP A 16 -13.47 5.11 -6.88
CA TRP A 16 -12.64 3.93 -6.64
C TRP A 16 -12.22 3.87 -5.16
N ALA A 17 -13.03 3.18 -4.36
CA ALA A 17 -12.70 2.83 -2.99
C ALA A 17 -12.04 1.45 -2.99
N MET A 18 -10.80 1.36 -2.50
CA MET A 18 -9.98 0.15 -2.51
C MET A 18 -9.11 0.04 -1.26
N PRO A 19 -8.69 -1.19 -0.88
CA PRO A 19 -7.52 -1.33 -0.03
C PRO A 19 -6.27 -0.86 -0.79
N ASP A 20 -5.31 -0.28 -0.07
CA ASP A 20 -4.00 0.14 -0.57
C ASP A 20 -3.21 -0.94 -1.33
N SER A 21 -3.43 -2.20 -0.97
CA SER A 21 -2.82 -3.37 -1.61
C SER A 21 -3.40 -3.74 -2.98
N GLU A 22 -4.57 -3.23 -3.38
CA GLU A 22 -5.22 -3.62 -4.64
C GLU A 22 -4.31 -3.38 -5.87
N PRO A 23 -3.61 -2.23 -6.03
CA PRO A 23 -2.76 -2.00 -7.20
C PRO A 23 -1.46 -2.82 -7.18
N LEU A 24 -1.17 -3.51 -6.08
CA LEU A 24 0.03 -4.35 -5.90
C LEU A 24 -0.30 -5.86 -5.99
N GLU A 25 -1.58 -6.22 -6.12
CA GLU A 25 -2.05 -7.59 -6.06
C GLU A 25 -1.41 -8.47 -7.15
N GLY A 26 -1.00 -9.68 -6.78
CA GLY A 26 -0.29 -10.63 -7.66
C GLY A 26 1.22 -10.37 -7.80
N ALA A 27 1.71 -9.18 -7.50
CA ALA A 27 3.14 -8.85 -7.53
C ALA A 27 3.79 -8.84 -6.13
N PHE A 28 3.08 -8.33 -5.12
CA PHE A 28 3.57 -8.23 -3.75
C PHE A 28 2.52 -8.72 -2.74
N PRO A 29 2.93 -9.44 -1.68
CA PRO A 29 2.00 -9.90 -0.65
C PRO A 29 1.52 -8.74 0.23
N LYS A 30 0.25 -8.83 0.65
CA LYS A 30 -0.30 -7.95 1.69
C LYS A 30 0.46 -8.15 3.00
N ASN A 31 0.70 -7.08 3.73
CA ASN A 31 1.36 -7.10 5.02
C ASN A 31 0.94 -5.89 5.86
N HIS A 32 1.42 -5.80 7.10
CA HIS A 32 1.25 -4.66 7.98
C HIS A 32 2.53 -4.39 8.77
N ALA A 33 3.06 -3.17 8.68
CA ALA A 33 4.33 -2.73 9.24
C ALA A 33 5.53 -3.63 8.90
N ALA A 34 5.41 -4.46 7.87
CA ALA A 34 6.37 -5.52 7.53
C ALA A 34 7.32 -5.07 6.41
N ARG A 35 8.07 -6.00 5.81
CA ARG A 35 9.04 -5.73 4.72
C ARG A 35 8.49 -4.84 3.61
N GLY A 36 7.27 -5.07 3.13
CA GLY A 36 6.72 -4.32 1.99
C GLY A 36 6.39 -2.87 2.33
N GLU A 37 5.54 -2.63 3.33
CA GLU A 37 5.23 -1.26 3.79
C GLU A 37 6.48 -0.51 4.25
N THR A 38 7.40 -1.18 4.96
CA THR A 38 8.68 -0.59 5.38
C THR A 38 9.55 -0.22 4.17
N SER A 39 9.57 -1.06 3.13
CA SER A 39 10.30 -0.74 1.88
C SER A 39 9.72 0.49 1.19
N PHE A 40 8.39 0.63 1.18
CA PHE A 40 7.70 1.81 0.67
C PHE A 40 8.06 3.06 1.48
N GLN A 41 8.05 2.97 2.81
CA GLN A 41 8.41 4.08 3.69
C GLN A 41 9.89 4.48 3.52
N LEU A 42 10.80 3.51 3.41
CA LEU A 42 12.23 3.75 3.13
C LEU A 42 12.48 4.42 1.78
N LEU A 43 11.57 4.25 0.80
CA LEU A 43 11.65 4.97 -0.47
C LEU A 43 11.35 6.46 -0.29
N PHE A 44 10.27 6.80 0.41
CA PHE A 44 9.77 8.17 0.46
C PHE A 44 10.31 9.01 1.61
N LYS A 45 10.46 8.40 2.79
CA LYS A 45 10.77 9.03 4.08
C LYS A 45 11.65 8.12 4.94
N PRO A 46 12.87 7.78 4.49
CA PRO A 46 13.76 6.88 5.23
C PRO A 46 14.09 7.37 6.64
N GLU A 47 14.10 8.68 6.88
CA GLU A 47 14.36 9.30 8.18
C GLU A 47 13.29 8.99 9.24
N LEU A 48 12.12 8.50 8.82
CA LEU A 48 11.02 8.12 9.72
C LEU A 48 11.05 6.63 10.09
N VAL A 49 12.03 5.86 9.58
CA VAL A 49 12.15 4.42 9.84
C VAL A 49 13.37 4.16 10.71
N ASP A 50 13.14 3.72 11.94
CA ASP A 50 14.17 3.28 12.86
C ASP A 50 14.03 1.77 13.16
N LEU A 51 14.73 0.96 12.36
CA LEU A 51 14.70 -0.51 12.51
C LEU A 51 15.35 -1.00 13.80
N SER A 52 16.09 -0.15 14.52
CA SER A 52 16.69 -0.52 15.81
C SER A 52 15.65 -0.67 16.93
N GLN A 53 14.43 -0.16 16.74
CA GLN A 53 13.33 -0.30 17.69
C GLN A 53 12.64 -1.66 17.64
N LEU A 54 12.93 -2.47 16.62
CA LEU A 54 12.41 -3.84 16.55
C LEU A 54 13.06 -4.73 17.61
N PRO A 55 12.34 -5.72 18.16
CA PRO A 55 12.85 -6.60 19.21
C PRO A 55 14.11 -7.35 18.76
N ALA A 56 15.25 -7.16 19.44
CA ALA A 56 16.55 -7.67 18.98
C ALA A 56 16.64 -9.20 18.93
N GLU A 57 16.02 -9.89 19.90
CA GLU A 57 16.20 -11.34 20.13
C GLU A 57 15.07 -12.20 19.52
N ARG A 58 14.11 -11.58 18.82
CA ARG A 58 12.99 -12.30 18.20
C ARG A 58 12.49 -11.63 16.93
N VAL A 59 11.72 -12.38 16.16
CA VAL A 59 10.95 -11.83 15.04
C VAL A 59 9.78 -11.03 15.62
N ALA A 60 9.49 -9.88 15.02
CA ALA A 60 8.34 -9.07 15.39
C ALA A 60 7.03 -9.77 15.00
N THR A 61 6.00 -9.66 15.83
CA THR A 61 4.71 -10.33 15.64
C THR A 61 3.57 -9.31 15.60
N LEU A 62 2.40 -9.74 15.14
CA LEU A 62 1.23 -8.87 15.09
C LEU A 62 0.73 -8.56 16.50
N GLU A 63 0.75 -9.56 17.37
CA GLU A 63 0.23 -9.48 18.73
C GLU A 63 1.08 -8.58 19.63
N ASP A 64 2.42 -8.68 19.54
CA ASP A 64 3.32 -7.96 20.46
C ASP A 64 3.81 -6.64 19.88
N ASP A 65 3.98 -6.54 18.55
CA ASP A 65 4.65 -5.39 17.91
C ASP A 65 3.81 -4.76 16.78
N GLY A 66 2.64 -5.30 16.45
CA GLY A 66 1.83 -4.81 15.34
C GLY A 66 2.39 -5.15 13.95
N VAL A 67 3.32 -6.10 13.84
CA VAL A 67 3.96 -6.48 12.57
C VAL A 67 3.37 -7.78 12.03
N TRP A 68 2.76 -7.74 10.86
CA TRP A 68 2.24 -8.93 10.17
C TRP A 68 2.82 -9.08 8.77
N GLY A 69 3.55 -10.17 8.55
CA GLY A 69 4.17 -10.48 7.25
C GLY A 69 5.66 -10.77 7.40
N GLU A 70 6.42 -10.49 6.36
CA GLU A 70 7.87 -10.74 6.34
C GLU A 70 8.65 -9.70 7.16
N ASP A 71 9.73 -10.13 7.84
CA ASP A 71 10.53 -9.29 8.75
C ASP A 71 10.92 -7.92 8.10
N PRO A 72 10.56 -6.78 8.73
CA PRO A 72 10.87 -5.44 8.23
C PRO A 72 12.36 -5.18 8.02
N ARG A 73 13.25 -5.90 8.73
CA ARG A 73 14.71 -5.75 8.59
C ARG A 73 15.23 -6.11 7.19
N ARG A 74 14.42 -6.83 6.41
CA ARG A 74 14.73 -7.18 5.01
C ARG A 74 14.29 -6.11 4.02
N ALA A 75 13.66 -5.04 4.49
CA ALA A 75 13.16 -3.96 3.65
C ALA A 75 14.29 -3.17 2.98
N SER A 76 13.99 -2.57 1.83
CA SER A 76 14.92 -1.66 1.16
C SER A 76 14.19 -0.63 0.32
N SER A 77 14.78 0.55 0.17
CA SER A 77 14.29 1.60 -0.73
C SER A 77 14.18 1.11 -2.19
N ALA A 78 15.12 0.25 -2.63
CA ALA A 78 15.09 -0.35 -3.96
C ALA A 78 13.88 -1.27 -4.20
N GLU A 79 13.44 -2.00 -3.18
CA GLU A 79 12.19 -2.78 -3.24
C GLU A 79 10.97 -1.86 -3.26
N GLY A 80 10.97 -0.81 -2.44
CA GLY A 80 9.93 0.22 -2.47
C GLY A 80 9.76 0.83 -3.85
N ALA A 81 10.86 1.10 -4.56
CA ALA A 81 10.83 1.64 -5.92
C ALA A 81 10.17 0.67 -6.92
N LYS A 82 10.43 -0.64 -6.79
CA LYS A 82 9.78 -1.66 -7.63
C LYS A 82 8.28 -1.74 -7.33
N MET A 83 7.91 -1.68 -6.06
CA MET A 83 6.50 -1.66 -5.65
C MET A 83 5.79 -0.41 -6.20
N LEU A 84 6.42 0.77 -6.12
CA LEU A 84 5.87 2.01 -6.66
C LEU A 84 5.66 1.90 -8.18
N GLN A 85 6.60 1.31 -8.90
CA GLN A 85 6.46 1.11 -10.34
C GLN A 85 5.22 0.27 -10.68
N VAL A 86 5.03 -0.87 -10.00
CA VAL A 86 3.84 -1.72 -10.18
C VAL A 86 2.56 -0.98 -9.80
N PHE A 87 2.58 -0.25 -8.69
CA PHE A 87 1.44 0.56 -8.27
C PHE A 87 1.03 1.54 -9.37
N LEU A 88 1.99 2.28 -9.93
CA LEU A 88 1.74 3.26 -10.98
C LEU A 88 1.23 2.60 -12.27
N GLU A 89 1.84 1.50 -12.68
CA GLU A 89 1.42 0.71 -13.86
C GLU A 89 -0.05 0.27 -13.76
N ASN A 90 -0.50 -0.12 -12.56
CA ASN A 90 -1.86 -0.62 -12.36
C ASN A 90 -2.87 0.49 -12.04
N ALA A 91 -2.49 1.48 -11.24
CA ALA A 91 -3.40 2.53 -10.77
C ALA A 91 -3.66 3.61 -11.82
N VAL A 92 -2.63 4.05 -12.55
CA VAL A 92 -2.76 5.17 -13.51
C VAL A 92 -3.80 4.88 -14.60
N PRO A 93 -3.80 3.72 -15.29
CA PRO A 93 -4.81 3.43 -16.30
C PRO A 93 -6.24 3.37 -15.74
N LYS A 94 -6.41 2.96 -14.49
CA LYS A 94 -7.72 2.92 -13.83
C LYS A 94 -8.21 4.33 -13.49
N ILE A 95 -7.33 5.18 -12.96
CA ILE A 95 -7.66 6.59 -12.67
C ILE A 95 -7.99 7.33 -13.97
N CYS A 96 -7.20 7.17 -15.04
CA CYS A 96 -7.49 7.80 -16.33
C CYS A 96 -8.86 7.40 -16.88
N ARG A 97 -9.23 6.11 -16.83
CA ARG A 97 -10.56 5.66 -17.25
C ARG A 97 -11.68 6.29 -16.42
N LEU A 98 -11.53 6.38 -15.11
CA LEU A 98 -12.52 7.04 -14.25
C LEU A 98 -12.65 8.53 -14.59
N LEU A 99 -11.55 9.22 -14.88
CA LEU A 99 -11.60 10.60 -15.31
C LEU A 99 -12.32 10.74 -16.67
N GLU A 100 -12.06 9.86 -17.64
CA GLU A 100 -12.74 9.88 -18.94
C GLU A 100 -14.25 9.63 -18.83
N GLU A 101 -14.67 8.72 -17.94
CA GLU A 101 -16.07 8.36 -17.72
C GLU A 101 -16.87 9.48 -17.04
N TYR A 102 -16.26 10.26 -16.15
CA TYR A 102 -16.95 11.21 -15.27
C TYR A 102 -16.57 12.69 -15.47
N THR A 103 -15.74 13.03 -16.46
CA THR A 103 -15.41 14.43 -16.83
C THR A 103 -16.26 14.94 -18.01
N ARG A 104 -17.21 14.15 -18.52
CA ARG A 104 -18.16 14.56 -19.58
C ARG A 104 -19.46 15.09 -18.98
#